data_AF-A0AAU8DH24-F1
#
_entry.id   AF-A0AAU8DH24-F1
#
_cell.length_a   1.000
_cell.length_b   1.000
_cell.length_c   1.000
_cell.angle_alpha   90.00
_cell.angle_beta   90.00
_cell.angle_gamma   90.00
#
_symmetry.space_group_name_H-M   'P 1'
#
loop_
_entity.id
_entity.type
_entity.pdbx_description
1 polymer ?
#
loop_
_entity_poly.entity_id
_entity_poly.type
_entity_poly.pdbx_seq_one_letter_code
_entity_poly.pdbx_strand_id
1 'polypeptide(L)'
;MTGFDKYIAEATDPALRKRIEIEKQMAEALVDTCLERGFVISVYDGEEWAIKRSGDKAAIMAELFATDDDQVVIRRKEDGRHLGWFHLVYGNCGYDVVSDHSDNEVCNEIWEKVLRPLSDKLEAA
;
A
#
# COMPACT_ATOMS: atom_id res chain seq x y z
N MET A 1 -11.45 9.63 6.76
CA MET A 1 -11.15 8.55 7.72
C MET A 1 -11.00 7.31 6.88
N THR A 2 -9.82 6.68 6.90
CA THR A 2 -9.53 5.48 6.09
C THR A 2 -10.05 4.21 6.78
N GLY A 3 -10.04 3.07 6.08
CA GLY A 3 -10.27 1.76 6.69
C GLY A 3 -9.33 1.54 7.88
N PHE A 4 -8.04 1.79 7.70
CA PHE A 4 -7.04 1.73 8.78
C PHE A 4 -7.44 2.56 10.00
N ASP A 5 -7.79 3.85 9.83
CA ASP A 5 -8.12 4.75 10.95
C ASP A 5 -9.30 4.22 11.78
N LYS A 6 -10.32 3.68 11.10
CA LYS A 6 -11.50 3.09 11.73
C LYS A 6 -11.09 1.89 12.59
N TYR A 7 -10.39 0.92 12.01
CA TYR A 7 -10.02 -0.30 12.73
C TYR A 7 -9.00 -0.05 13.85
N ILE A 8 -8.08 0.91 13.70
CA ILE A 8 -7.18 1.34 14.78
C ILE A 8 -7.97 1.90 15.98
N ALA A 9 -8.97 2.74 15.71
CA ALA A 9 -9.81 3.36 16.74
C ALA A 9 -10.71 2.33 17.46
N GLU A 10 -11.21 1.32 16.73
CA GLU A 10 -12.07 0.26 17.26
C GLU A 10 -11.28 -0.87 17.96
N ALA A 11 -9.99 -1.05 17.64
CA ALA A 11 -9.16 -2.12 18.19
C ALA A 11 -8.99 -1.99 19.72
N THR A 12 -9.50 -2.97 20.46
CA THR A 12 -9.32 -3.11 21.91
C THR A 12 -8.08 -3.91 22.29
N ASP A 13 -7.61 -4.78 21.40
CA ASP A 13 -6.36 -5.53 21.56
C ASP A 13 -5.17 -4.65 21.12
N PRO A 14 -4.20 -4.36 22.00
CA PRO A 14 -3.01 -3.61 21.65
C PRO A 14 -2.18 -4.24 20.53
N ALA A 15 -2.13 -5.57 20.44
CA ALA A 15 -1.37 -6.26 19.41
C ALA A 15 -2.03 -6.07 18.03
N LEU A 16 -3.34 -6.25 17.95
CA LEU A 16 -4.13 -5.94 16.74
C LEU A 16 -3.95 -4.48 16.31
N ARG A 17 -4.08 -3.53 17.24
CA ARG A 17 -3.91 -2.10 16.94
C ARG A 17 -2.52 -1.84 16.35
N LYS A 18 -1.48 -2.35 17.01
CA LYS A 18 -0.10 -2.18 16.57
C LYS A 18 0.14 -2.77 15.19
N ARG A 19 -0.42 -3.94 14.89
CA ARG A 19 -0.34 -4.55 13.55
C ARG A 19 -0.93 -3.62 12.49
N ILE A 20 -2.15 -3.11 12.71
CA ILE A 20 -2.83 -2.24 11.74
C ILE A 20 -2.08 -0.90 11.56
N GLU A 21 -1.49 -0.36 12.62
CA GLU A 21 -0.63 0.82 12.53
C GLU A 21 0.62 0.59 11.67
N ILE A 22 1.20 -0.61 11.72
CA ILE A 22 2.34 -0.99 10.87
C ILE A 22 1.87 -1.20 9.43
N GLU A 23 0.74 -1.89 9.22
CA GLU A 23 0.17 -2.12 7.88
C GLU A 23 -0.12 -0.79 7.18
N LYS A 24 -0.69 0.17 7.91
CA LYS A 24 -0.92 1.53 7.44
C LYS A 24 0.38 2.22 7.03
N GLN A 25 1.44 2.12 7.83
CA GLN A 25 2.73 2.75 7.51
C GLN A 25 3.34 2.18 6.22
N MET A 26 3.25 0.87 6.00
CA MET A 26 3.72 0.23 4.77
C MET A 26 2.93 0.71 3.55
N ALA A 27 1.60 0.76 3.65
CA ALA A 27 0.73 1.25 2.58
C ALA A 27 0.97 2.74 2.27
N GLU A 28 1.10 3.58 3.30
CA GLU A 28 1.43 5.00 3.16
C GLU A 28 2.77 5.20 2.46
N ALA A 29 3.80 4.44 2.85
CA ALA A 29 5.12 4.55 2.23
C ALA A 29 5.11 4.17 0.75
N LEU A 30 4.36 3.13 0.36
CA LEU A 30 4.19 2.77 -1.05
C LEU A 30 3.48 3.89 -1.82
N VAL A 31 2.34 4.37 -1.31
CA VAL A 31 1.54 5.41 -1.97
C VAL A 31 2.34 6.70 -2.12
N ASP A 32 2.99 7.17 -1.05
CA ASP A 32 3.82 8.37 -1.07
C ASP A 32 4.96 8.25 -2.09
N THR A 33 5.71 7.15 -2.06
CA THR A 33 6.82 6.93 -3.00
C THR A 33 6.36 6.97 -4.45
N CYS A 34 5.20 6.42 -4.76
CA CYS A 34 4.64 6.44 -6.11
C CYS A 34 4.24 7.87 -6.53
N LEU A 35 3.55 8.59 -5.66
CA LEU A 35 3.06 9.94 -5.95
C LEU A 35 4.21 10.96 -6.05
N GLU A 36 5.24 10.83 -5.22
CA GLU A 36 6.46 11.66 -5.27
C GLU A 36 7.23 11.47 -6.57
N ARG A 37 7.20 10.25 -7.15
CA ARG A 37 7.75 9.96 -8.49
C ARG A 37 6.86 10.46 -9.63
N GLY A 38 5.74 11.11 -9.33
CA GLY A 38 4.79 11.65 -10.32
C GLY A 38 3.90 10.59 -10.96
N PHE A 39 3.85 9.37 -10.41
CA PHE A 39 2.97 8.31 -10.90
C PHE A 39 1.53 8.53 -10.44
N VAL A 40 0.61 7.80 -11.06
CA VAL A 40 -0.78 7.68 -10.62
C VAL A 40 -1.10 6.23 -10.28
N ILE A 41 -1.98 6.05 -9.30
CA ILE A 41 -2.32 4.76 -8.72
C ILE A 41 -3.73 4.36 -9.13
N SER A 42 -3.92 3.08 -9.42
CA SER A 42 -5.21 2.41 -9.38
C SER A 42 -5.20 1.37 -8.27
N VAL A 43 -6.34 1.17 -7.62
CA VAL A 43 -6.54 0.12 -6.60
C VAL A 43 -7.59 -0.85 -7.11
N TYR A 44 -7.26 -2.13 -7.09
CA TYR A 44 -8.19 -3.23 -7.34
C TYR A 44 -8.35 -4.02 -6.05
N ASP A 45 -9.59 -4.13 -5.55
CA ASP A 45 -9.92 -4.71 -4.24
C ASP A 45 -10.22 -6.23 -4.30
N GLY A 46 -9.93 -6.87 -5.44
CA GLY A 46 -10.26 -8.27 -5.71
C GLY A 46 -11.59 -8.47 -6.44
N GLU A 47 -12.46 -7.46 -6.48
CA GLU A 47 -13.73 -7.48 -7.21
C GLU A 47 -13.76 -6.42 -8.31
N GLU A 48 -13.52 -5.16 -7.94
CA GLU A 48 -13.58 -4.01 -8.82
C GLU A 48 -12.42 -3.02 -8.64
N TRP A 49 -12.40 -2.01 -9.51
CA TRP A 49 -11.40 -0.95 -9.47
C TRP A 49 -11.92 0.22 -8.64
N ALA A 50 -11.74 0.16 -7.33
CA ALA A 50 -12.12 1.22 -6.38
C ALA A 50 -11.50 2.58 -6.75
N ILE A 51 -10.24 2.58 -7.19
CA ILE A 51 -9.54 3.78 -7.68
C ILE A 51 -8.97 3.54 -9.08
N LYS A 52 -9.08 4.54 -9.96
CA LYS A 52 -8.48 4.51 -11.30
C LYS A 52 -7.62 5.75 -11.57
N ARG A 53 -6.29 5.56 -11.68
CA ARG A 53 -5.33 6.60 -12.06
C ARG A 53 -5.43 7.88 -11.22
N SER A 54 -5.54 7.73 -9.90
CA SER A 54 -5.58 8.85 -8.96
C SER A 54 -4.17 9.31 -8.59
N GLY A 55 -4.03 10.62 -8.40
CA GLY A 55 -2.90 11.24 -7.71
C GLY A 55 -3.27 11.78 -6.32
N ASP A 56 -4.49 11.51 -5.86
CA ASP A 56 -5.00 11.96 -4.56
C ASP A 56 -4.73 10.87 -3.52
N LYS A 57 -3.72 11.11 -2.67
CA LYS A 57 -3.34 10.22 -1.56
C LYS A 57 -4.53 9.91 -0.67
N ALA A 58 -5.35 10.91 -0.30
CA ALA A 58 -6.43 10.71 0.65
C ALA A 58 -7.50 9.78 0.07
N ALA A 59 -7.83 9.94 -1.21
CA ALA A 59 -8.74 9.04 -1.91
C ALA A 59 -8.17 7.62 -2.03
N ILE A 60 -6.88 7.46 -2.37
CA ILE A 60 -6.24 6.15 -2.49
C ILE A 60 -6.24 5.42 -1.14
N MET A 61 -5.76 6.09 -0.08
CA MET A 61 -5.67 5.51 1.25
C MET A 61 -7.04 5.22 1.88
N ALA A 62 -8.11 5.87 1.41
CA ALA A 62 -9.46 5.60 1.88
C ALA A 62 -10.01 4.25 1.38
N GLU A 63 -9.59 3.82 0.20
CA GLU A 63 -10.05 2.56 -0.42
C GLU A 63 -9.17 1.36 -0.07
N LEU A 64 -7.90 1.58 0.29
CA LEU A 64 -7.04 0.50 0.79
C LEU A 64 -7.55 -0.04 2.14
N PHE A 65 -7.31 -1.33 2.39
CA PHE A 65 -7.69 -2.03 3.63
C PHE A 65 -9.22 -2.23 3.79
N ALA A 66 -9.97 -2.13 2.70
CA ALA A 66 -11.39 -2.49 2.69
C ALA A 66 -11.62 -4.01 2.68
N THR A 67 -10.65 -4.75 2.14
CA THR A 67 -10.60 -6.21 1.99
C THR A 67 -9.35 -6.78 2.66
N ASP A 68 -9.18 -8.11 2.63
CA ASP A 68 -8.00 -8.78 3.18
C ASP A 68 -6.74 -8.55 2.33
N ASP A 69 -6.90 -8.21 1.05
CA ASP A 69 -5.83 -7.90 0.12
C ASP A 69 -6.23 -6.87 -0.95
N ASP A 70 -5.26 -6.09 -1.41
CA ASP A 70 -5.40 -5.09 -2.46
C ASP A 70 -4.32 -5.25 -3.53
N GLN A 71 -4.64 -4.97 -4.79
CA GLN A 71 -3.62 -4.77 -5.83
C GLN A 71 -3.48 -3.28 -6.17
N VAL A 72 -2.29 -2.74 -5.92
CA VAL A 72 -1.91 -1.36 -6.24
C VAL A 72 -1.20 -1.36 -7.60
N VAL A 73 -1.82 -0.74 -8.60
CA VAL A 73 -1.26 -0.62 -9.96
C VAL A 73 -0.73 0.77 -10.21
N ILE A 74 0.54 0.84 -10.64
CA ILE A 74 1.24 2.09 -10.91
C ILE A 74 1.22 2.38 -12.41
N ARG A 75 0.89 3.63 -12.76
CA ARG A 75 0.89 4.11 -14.14
C ARG A 75 1.60 5.43 -14.27
N ARG A 76 2.23 5.65 -15.42
CA ARG A 76 2.75 6.94 -15.81
C ARG A 76 1.59 7.92 -16.01
N LYS A 77 1.70 9.12 -15.45
CA LYS A 77 0.62 10.11 -15.45
C LYS A 77 0.32 10.66 -16.84
N GLU A 78 1.34 10.86 -17.67
CA GLU A 78 1.23 11.56 -18.95
C GLU A 78 0.43 10.76 -19.99
N ASP A 79 0.62 9.45 -20.04
CA ASP A 79 0.03 8.59 -21.08
C ASP A 79 -0.65 7.32 -20.55
N GLY A 80 -0.69 7.13 -19.23
CA GLY A 80 -1.33 5.98 -18.60
C GLY A 80 -0.58 4.66 -18.78
N ARG A 81 0.68 4.69 -19.28
CA ARG A 81 1.50 3.48 -19.44
C ARG A 81 1.59 2.73 -18.11
N HIS A 82 1.32 1.43 -18.15
CA HIS A 82 1.51 0.55 -17.00
C HIS A 82 2.99 0.46 -16.64
N LEU A 83 3.33 0.74 -15.38
CA LEU A 83 4.69 0.69 -14.86
C LEU A 83 4.93 -0.52 -13.94
N GLY A 84 3.87 -1.12 -13.41
CA GLY A 84 3.94 -2.30 -12.57
C GLY A 84 2.80 -2.34 -11.55
N TRP A 85 2.88 -3.28 -10.62
CA TRP A 85 1.91 -3.48 -9.56
C TRP A 85 2.58 -4.02 -8.28
N PHE A 86 1.88 -3.86 -7.16
CA PHE A 86 2.17 -4.42 -5.84
C PHE A 86 0.92 -5.12 -5.30
N HIS A 87 1.07 -6.32 -4.74
CA HIS A 87 0.02 -7.04 -4.03
C HIS A 87 0.21 -6.87 -2.54
N LEU A 88 -0.79 -6.26 -1.91
CA LEU A 88 -0.81 -5.97 -0.48
C LEU A 88 -1.71 -6.99 0.21
N VAL A 89 -1.20 -7.68 1.22
CA VAL A 89 -1.96 -8.63 2.04
C VAL A 89 -1.92 -8.15 3.49
N TYR A 90 -3.09 -8.03 4.10
CA TYR A 90 -3.23 -7.59 5.48
C TYR A 90 -3.51 -8.76 6.43
N GLY A 91 -3.35 -8.54 7.72
CA GLY A 91 -3.72 -9.51 8.75
C GLY A 91 -2.60 -10.47 9.18
N ASN A 92 -1.44 -10.42 8.52
CA ASN A 92 -0.27 -11.25 8.85
C ASN A 92 0.50 -10.69 10.07
N CYS A 93 1.78 -10.35 9.92
CA CYS A 93 2.64 -9.80 10.97
C CYS A 93 2.71 -8.26 10.98
N GLY A 94 2.05 -7.62 10.01
CA GLY A 94 1.92 -6.18 9.89
C GLY A 94 3.04 -5.49 9.10
N TYR A 95 4.30 -5.92 9.22
CA TYR A 95 5.42 -5.35 8.45
C TYR A 95 5.57 -5.97 7.05
N ASP A 96 5.13 -7.21 6.88
CA ASP A 96 5.15 -7.94 5.60
C ASP A 96 3.85 -7.76 4.81
N VAL A 97 3.52 -6.52 4.47
CA VAL A 97 2.29 -6.19 3.71
C VAL A 97 2.44 -6.50 2.22
N VAL A 98 3.61 -6.20 1.65
CA VAL A 98 3.86 -6.43 0.23
C VAL A 98 4.21 -7.90 0.02
N SER A 99 3.22 -8.68 -0.38
CA SER A 99 3.36 -10.13 -0.61
C SER A 99 4.08 -10.43 -1.94
N ASP A 100 3.79 -9.64 -2.98
CA ASP A 100 4.40 -9.79 -4.31
C ASP A 100 4.38 -8.46 -5.08
N HIS A 101 5.23 -8.33 -6.09
CA HIS A 101 5.24 -7.19 -7.00
C HIS A 101 5.78 -7.56 -8.37
N SER A 102 5.57 -6.68 -9.36
CA SER A 102 6.17 -6.86 -10.69
C SER A 102 7.71 -6.92 -10.60
N ASP A 103 8.33 -7.90 -11.22
CA ASP A 103 9.80 -7.95 -11.40
C ASP A 103 10.21 -7.02 -12.56
N ASN A 104 10.36 -5.73 -12.23
CA ASN A 104 10.83 -4.71 -13.15
C ASN A 104 11.57 -3.59 -12.42
N GLU A 105 12.31 -2.77 -13.16
CA GLU A 105 13.16 -1.72 -12.60
C GLU A 105 12.43 -0.76 -11.65
N VAL A 106 11.19 -0.35 -11.99
CA VAL A 106 10.43 0.62 -11.19
C VAL A 106 10.01 0.00 -9.85
N CYS A 107 9.39 -1.19 -9.89
CA CYS A 107 8.92 -1.86 -8.69
C CYS A 107 10.09 -2.34 -7.82
N ASN A 108 11.13 -2.92 -8.42
CA ASN A 108 12.33 -3.37 -7.71
C ASN A 108 13.02 -2.20 -7.02
N GLU A 109 13.10 -1.02 -7.65
CA GLU A 109 13.69 0.14 -6.99
C GLU A 109 12.88 0.62 -5.78
N ILE A 110 11.55 0.67 -5.89
CA ILE A 110 10.66 1.05 -4.77
C ILE A 110 10.80 0.03 -3.62
N TRP A 111 10.79 -1.26 -3.95
CA TRP A 111 10.96 -2.33 -2.98
C TRP A 111 12.30 -2.24 -2.26
N GLU A 112 13.40 -2.28 -3.01
CA GLU A 112 14.76 -2.39 -2.48
C GLU A 112 15.19 -1.16 -1.67
N LYS A 113 14.75 0.03 -2.07
CA LYS A 113 15.22 1.30 -1.47
C LYS A 113 14.27 1.86 -0.42
N VAL A 114 12.99 1.48 -0.44
CA VAL A 114 11.98 2.08 0.46
C VAL A 114 11.26 1.01 1.28
N LEU A 115 10.58 0.08 0.63
CA LEU A 115 9.65 -0.81 1.34
C LEU A 115 10.36 -1.89 2.14
N ARG A 116 11.37 -2.56 1.58
CA ARG A 116 12.13 -3.57 2.33
C ARG A 116 12.86 -2.95 3.53
N PRO A 117 13.63 -1.84 3.40
CA PRO A 117 14.26 -1.22 4.56
C PRO A 117 13.26 -0.76 5.63
N LEU A 118 12.06 -0.32 5.24
CA LEU A 118 11.01 0.04 6.19
C LEU A 118 10.45 -1.21 6.89
N SER A 119 10.19 -2.29 6.15
CA SER A 119 9.74 -3.57 6.70
C SER A 119 10.74 -4.12 7.73
N ASP A 120 12.03 -4.19 7.37
CA ASP A 120 13.12 -4.65 8.25
C ASP A 120 13.18 -3.83 9.55
N LYS A 121 12.97 -2.51 9.45
CA LYS A 121 12.96 -1.61 10.61
C LYS A 121 11.74 -1.84 11.50
N LEU A 122 10.58 -2.09 10.91
CA LEU A 122 9.31 -2.31 11.63
C LEU A 122 9.25 -3.69 12.27
N GLU A 123 9.86 -4.71 11.66
CA GLU A 123 10.03 -6.04 12.26
C GLU A 123 10.87 -6.00 13.54
N ALA A 124 11.91 -5.15 13.57
CA ALA A 124 12.82 -5.03 14.70
C ALA A 124 12.32 -4.14 15.86
N ALA A 125 11.13 -3.52 15.75
CA ALA A 125 10.62 -2.48 16.65
C ALA A 125 9.62 -3.00 17.71
#